data_AF-A0A124G403-F1
#
_entry.id   AF-A0A124G403-F1
#
_cell.length_a   1.000
_cell.length_b   1.000
_cell.length_c   1.000
_cell.angle_alpha   90.00
_cell.angle_beta   90.00
_cell.angle_gamma   90.00
#
_symmetry.space_group_name_H-M   'P 1'
#
loop_
_entity.id
_entity.type
_entity.pdbx_description
1 polymer ?
#
loop_
_entity_poly.entity_id
_entity_poly.type
_entity_poly.pdbx_seq_one_letter_code
_entity_poly.pdbx_strand_id
1 'polypeptide(L)'
;IIFFLVQKFIIPLFIEKEKPEIEEKIEEIKEEKLPIEIGEEEIVLYFSDENAQYLIPEYRKINKTGEIAKQAVVELIKGPAQANLYPTIPPTTRVNALYISDGIAYIDLSSELRDDHPGGSTGELLTVYSLVLTLTSTIYSVKVL
;
A
#
# COMPACT_ATOMS: atom_id res chain seq x y z
N ILE A 1 -18.17 21.56 -81.82
CA ILE A 1 -16.68 21.65 -81.81
C ILE A 1 -16.30 22.39 -80.53
N ILE A 2 -15.52 21.73 -79.64
CA ILE A 2 -14.80 22.26 -78.46
C ILE A 2 -15.73 22.51 -77.23
N PHE A 3 -15.56 21.99 -75.99
CA PHE A 3 -14.45 21.33 -75.27
C PHE A 3 -14.96 20.55 -74.01
N PHE A 4 -14.10 19.71 -73.46
CA PHE A 4 -14.18 18.72 -72.37
C PHE A 4 -14.66 19.11 -70.93
N LEU A 5 -15.13 18.07 -70.20
CA LEU A 5 -14.93 17.73 -68.76
C LEU A 5 -15.02 18.82 -67.68
N VAL A 6 -15.98 18.69 -66.74
CA VAL A 6 -15.66 18.50 -65.30
C VAL A 6 -16.71 17.60 -64.66
N GLN A 7 -16.19 16.52 -64.06
CA GLN A 7 -16.88 15.51 -63.28
C GLN A 7 -17.18 16.04 -61.85
N LYS A 8 -18.09 15.35 -61.16
CA LYS A 8 -18.12 15.13 -59.70
C LYS A 8 -18.85 16.14 -58.78
N PHE A 9 -19.69 15.51 -57.93
CA PHE A 9 -19.83 15.73 -56.49
C PHE A 9 -20.76 16.84 -56.03
N ILE A 10 -22.01 16.48 -55.71
CA ILE A 10 -22.63 16.87 -54.43
C ILE A 10 -23.45 15.66 -53.93
N ILE A 11 -22.78 14.67 -53.37
CA ILE A 11 -23.36 13.91 -52.26
C ILE A 11 -23.25 14.88 -51.09
N PRO A 12 -24.32 15.21 -50.34
CA PRO A 12 -24.13 15.94 -49.10
C PRO A 12 -23.21 15.09 -48.22
N LEU A 13 -21.99 15.57 -48.05
CA LEU A 13 -21.00 15.08 -47.10
C LEU A 13 -21.52 15.38 -45.69
N PHE A 14 -22.57 14.68 -45.28
CA PHE A 14 -22.86 14.51 -43.87
C PHE A 14 -22.04 13.29 -43.44
N ILE A 15 -20.77 13.54 -43.16
CA ILE A 15 -20.00 12.63 -42.32
C ILE A 15 -20.67 12.75 -40.96
N GLU A 16 -21.57 11.81 -40.66
CA GLU A 16 -21.92 11.51 -39.28
C GLU A 16 -20.57 11.21 -38.62
N LYS A 17 -20.11 12.10 -37.71
CA LYS A 17 -18.93 11.84 -36.91
C LYS A 17 -19.26 10.59 -36.09
N GLU A 18 -18.88 9.42 -36.57
CA GLU A 18 -18.79 8.24 -35.73
C GLU A 18 -17.80 8.62 -34.62
N LYS A 19 -18.35 8.79 -33.41
CA LYS A 19 -17.55 8.98 -32.20
C LYS A 19 -16.60 7.78 -32.14
N PRO A 20 -15.28 7.99 -32.03
CA PRO A 20 -14.34 6.88 -32.09
C PRO A 20 -14.62 5.94 -30.91
N GLU A 21 -14.89 4.68 -31.21
CA GLU A 21 -15.10 3.56 -30.26
C GLU A 21 -13.98 3.48 -29.20
N ILE A 22 -12.80 4.02 -29.53
CA ILE A 22 -11.64 4.13 -28.66
C ILE A 22 -11.90 5.07 -27.47
N GLU A 23 -12.64 6.17 -27.63
CA GLU A 23 -12.95 7.10 -26.53
C GLU A 23 -13.93 6.48 -25.52
N GLU A 24 -14.93 5.72 -25.99
CA GLU A 24 -15.85 4.99 -25.10
C GLU A 24 -15.13 3.85 -24.37
N LYS A 25 -14.23 3.16 -25.06
CA LYS A 25 -13.39 2.13 -24.45
C LYS A 25 -12.45 2.69 -23.39
N ILE A 26 -11.95 3.92 -23.54
CA ILE A 26 -11.10 4.59 -22.54
C ILE A 26 -11.92 5.03 -21.30
N GLU A 27 -13.20 5.39 -21.47
CA GLU A 27 -14.12 5.66 -20.37
C GLU A 27 -14.46 4.36 -19.60
N GLU A 28 -14.67 3.25 -20.31
CA GLU A 28 -14.96 1.94 -19.71
C GLU A 28 -13.76 1.35 -18.94
N ILE A 29 -12.52 1.63 -19.36
CA ILE A 29 -11.29 1.17 -18.67
C ILE A 29 -10.97 1.98 -17.41
N LYS A 30 -11.54 3.19 -17.23
CA LYS A 30 -11.22 4.05 -16.07
C LYS A 30 -11.98 3.72 -14.78
N GLU A 31 -12.97 2.84 -14.82
CA GLU A 31 -13.76 2.46 -13.64
C GLU A 31 -13.82 0.96 -13.37
N GLU A 32 -12.75 0.21 -13.63
CA GLU A 32 -12.57 -1.07 -12.93
C GLU A 32 -11.98 -0.81 -11.53
N LYS A 33 -12.77 -0.14 -10.68
CA LYS A 33 -12.53 -0.14 -9.24
C LYS A 33 -12.87 -1.54 -8.76
N LEU A 34 -11.84 -2.39 -8.65
CA LEU A 34 -11.92 -3.69 -7.97
C LEU A 34 -12.81 -3.53 -6.72
N PRO A 35 -13.81 -4.41 -6.53
CA PRO A 35 -14.69 -4.30 -5.37
C PRO A 35 -13.81 -4.28 -4.12
N ILE A 36 -13.87 -3.18 -3.37
CA ILE A 36 -13.22 -3.08 -2.06
C ILE A 36 -13.91 -4.15 -1.22
N GLU A 37 -13.25 -5.29 -1.00
CA GLU A 37 -13.74 -6.30 -0.07
C GLU A 37 -13.90 -5.61 1.29
N ILE A 38 -15.14 -5.31 1.66
CA ILE A 38 -15.47 -4.76 2.97
C ILE A 38 -15.34 -5.91 3.95
N GLY A 39 -14.14 -6.10 4.48
CA GLY A 39 -13.81 -7.13 5.45
C GLY A 39 -12.78 -6.63 6.44
N GLU A 40 -12.77 -7.21 7.63
CA GLU A 40 -11.66 -7.04 8.57
C GLU A 40 -10.61 -8.13 8.33
N GLU A 41 -9.35 -7.77 8.52
CA GLU A 41 -8.24 -8.72 8.58
C GLU A 41 -7.46 -8.46 9.87
N GLU A 42 -6.94 -9.54 10.45
CA GLU A 42 -6.12 -9.47 11.66
C GLU A 42 -4.66 -9.43 11.27
N ILE A 43 -3.93 -8.45 11.79
CA ILE A 43 -2.48 -8.33 11.68
C ILE A 43 -1.82 -8.57 13.03
N VAL A 44 -0.54 -8.95 13.01
CA VAL A 44 0.26 -9.15 14.21
C VAL A 44 1.36 -8.10 14.26
N LEU A 45 1.36 -7.29 15.32
CA LEU A 45 2.33 -6.23 15.58
C LEU A 45 3.26 -6.65 16.72
N TYR A 46 4.55 -6.39 16.62
CA TYR A 46 5.52 -6.83 17.62
C TYR A 46 6.10 -5.65 18.38
N PHE A 47 5.84 -5.57 19.69
CA PHE A 47 6.29 -4.46 20.56
C PHE A 47 7.22 -4.95 21.66
N SER A 48 7.99 -4.04 22.25
CA SER A 48 8.91 -4.39 23.35
C SER A 48 8.14 -4.67 24.63
N ASP A 49 8.62 -5.61 25.45
CA ASP A 49 8.27 -5.67 26.86
C ASP A 49 8.97 -4.55 27.67
N GLU A 50 8.61 -4.41 28.95
CA GLU A 50 9.12 -3.37 29.86
C GLU A 50 10.65 -3.42 30.03
N ASN A 51 11.25 -4.61 29.93
CA ASN A 51 12.67 -4.80 30.17
C ASN A 51 13.52 -4.77 28.90
N ALA A 52 12.91 -4.51 27.73
CA ALA A 52 13.58 -4.57 26.43
C ALA A 52 14.29 -5.92 26.16
N GLN A 53 13.69 -7.01 26.63
CA GLN A 53 14.19 -8.38 26.48
C GLN A 53 13.49 -9.14 25.37
N TYR A 54 12.20 -8.85 25.15
CA TYR A 54 11.36 -9.61 24.23
C TYR A 54 10.51 -8.72 23.36
N LEU A 55 10.19 -9.24 22.16
CA LEU A 55 9.13 -8.70 21.32
C LEU A 55 7.85 -9.54 21.50
N ILE A 56 6.80 -8.89 21.98
CA ILE A 56 5.52 -9.51 22.30
C ILE A 56 4.51 -9.20 21.18
N PRO A 57 3.80 -10.21 20.65
CA PRO A 57 2.78 -9.99 19.63
C PRO A 57 1.53 -9.31 20.21
N GLU A 58 1.02 -8.32 19.49
CA GLU A 58 -0.28 -7.72 19.67
C GLU A 58 -1.10 -7.90 18.39
N TYR A 59 -2.29 -8.48 18.52
CA TYR A 59 -3.20 -8.71 17.40
C TYR A 59 -4.10 -7.51 17.21
N ARG A 60 -4.19 -7.00 15.97
CA ARG A 60 -5.01 -5.83 15.63
C ARG A 60 -5.86 -6.12 14.41
N LYS A 61 -7.15 -5.78 14.51
CA LYS A 61 -8.04 -5.80 13.36
C LYS A 61 -7.92 -4.52 12.56
N ILE A 62 -7.74 -4.66 11.26
CA ILE A 62 -7.70 -3.57 10.30
C ILE A 62 -8.71 -3.83 9.19
N ASN A 63 -9.15 -2.76 8.52
CA ASN A 63 -9.94 -2.92 7.31
C ASN A 63 -9.06 -3.53 6.23
N LYS A 64 -9.56 -4.56 5.54
CA LYS A 64 -8.91 -5.12 4.36
C LYS A 64 -8.70 -4.03 3.32
N THR A 65 -7.46 -3.93 2.85
CA THR A 65 -7.08 -3.08 1.74
C THR A 65 -6.07 -3.81 0.86
N GLY A 66 -5.79 -3.27 -0.32
CA GLY A 66 -4.70 -3.77 -1.17
C GLY A 66 -3.28 -3.48 -0.63
N GLU A 67 -3.13 -2.76 0.49
CA GLU A 67 -1.83 -2.32 1.03
C GLU A 67 -1.56 -2.86 2.46
N ILE A 68 -1.89 -4.13 2.74
CA ILE A 68 -1.83 -4.68 4.11
C ILE A 68 -0.46 -4.51 4.80
N ALA A 69 0.65 -4.71 4.08
CA ALA A 69 1.99 -4.57 4.63
C ALA A 69 2.29 -3.13 5.08
N LYS A 70 1.85 -2.14 4.29
CA LYS A 70 1.99 -0.71 4.64
C LYS A 70 1.11 -0.36 5.82
N GLN A 71 -0.12 -0.88 5.87
CA GLN A 71 -1.00 -0.69 7.03
C GLN A 71 -0.41 -1.28 8.30
N ALA A 72 0.18 -2.48 8.25
CA ALA A 72 0.83 -3.08 9.40
C ALA A 72 1.98 -2.21 9.94
N VAL A 73 2.82 -1.63 9.08
CA VAL A 73 3.88 -0.70 9.53
C VAL A 73 3.29 0.59 10.10
N VAL A 74 2.24 1.15 9.49
CA VAL A 74 1.55 2.34 10.02
C VAL A 74 0.94 2.05 11.40
N GLU A 75 0.33 0.89 11.59
CA GLU A 75 -0.21 0.47 12.88
C GLU A 75 0.87 0.19 13.92
N LEU A 76 2.03 -0.32 13.51
CA LEU A 76 3.20 -0.48 14.36
C LEU A 76 3.71 0.87 14.87
N ILE A 77 3.81 1.88 13.99
CA ILE A 77 4.25 3.24 14.33
C ILE A 77 3.29 3.91 15.33
N LYS A 78 1.98 3.63 15.26
CA LYS A 78 1.00 4.14 16.24
C LYS A 78 1.28 3.64 17.66
N GLY A 79 2.06 2.58 17.82
CA GLY A 79 2.41 1.98 19.10
C GLY A 79 1.40 0.92 19.57
N PRO A 80 1.69 0.30 20.72
CA PRO A 80 0.83 -0.73 21.31
C PRO A 80 -0.44 -0.15 21.92
N ALA A 81 -1.51 -0.96 21.93
CA ALA A 81 -2.73 -0.67 22.69
C ALA A 81 -2.65 -1.22 24.12
N GLN A 82 -1.84 -2.25 24.34
CA GLN A 82 -1.62 -2.86 25.65
C GLN A 82 -0.70 -2.02 26.52
N ALA A 83 -1.12 -1.75 27.76
CA ALA A 83 -0.40 -0.86 28.69
C ALA A 83 0.99 -1.38 29.14
N ASN A 84 1.23 -2.69 29.01
CA ASN A 84 2.48 -3.34 29.40
C ASN A 84 3.46 -3.53 28.23
N LEU A 85 3.13 -2.99 27.05
CA LEU A 85 3.97 -3.03 25.86
C LEU A 85 4.48 -1.63 25.53
N TYR A 86 5.65 -1.58 24.90
CA TYR A 86 6.36 -0.34 24.63
C TYR A 86 6.65 -0.20 23.12
N PRO A 87 6.51 1.01 22.56
CA PRO A 87 6.75 1.25 21.14
C PRO A 87 8.23 1.01 20.80
N THR A 88 8.46 0.44 19.62
CA THR A 88 9.79 0.18 19.05
C THR A 88 10.15 1.17 17.97
N ILE A 89 9.21 2.01 17.52
CA ILE A 89 9.43 3.02 16.48
C ILE A 89 8.95 4.38 17.03
N PRO A 90 9.70 5.47 16.82
CA PRO A 90 9.23 6.80 17.18
C PRO A 90 7.88 7.11 16.51
N PRO A 91 6.86 7.58 17.24
CA PRO A 91 5.51 7.80 16.70
C PRO A 91 5.45 8.94 15.66
N THR A 92 6.51 9.73 15.55
CA THR A 92 6.71 10.79 14.55
C THR A 92 7.16 10.27 13.18
N THR A 93 7.58 9.00 13.11
CA THR A 93 8.02 8.34 11.87
C THR A 93 6.87 8.24 10.87
N ARG A 94 7.15 8.47 9.59
CA ARG A 94 6.21 8.31 8.48
C ARG A 94 6.69 7.23 7.52
N VAL A 95 5.75 6.52 6.91
CA VAL A 95 6.02 5.63 5.79
C VAL A 95 5.88 6.43 4.49
N ASN A 96 7.00 6.72 3.83
CA ASN A 96 7.01 7.44 2.55
C ASN A 96 6.60 6.51 1.41
N ALA A 97 7.14 5.29 1.40
CA ALA A 97 6.82 4.25 0.44
C ALA A 97 7.00 2.86 1.06
N LEU A 98 6.18 1.91 0.61
CA LEU A 98 6.38 0.49 0.87
C LEU A 98 5.92 -0.30 -0.35
N TYR A 99 6.76 -1.17 -0.87
CA TYR A 99 6.41 -2.08 -1.96
C TYR A 99 7.15 -3.40 -1.82
N ILE A 100 6.61 -4.45 -2.45
CA ILE A 100 7.19 -5.78 -2.42
C ILE A 100 7.55 -6.18 -3.86
N SER A 101 8.81 -6.55 -4.09
CA SER A 101 9.29 -7.11 -5.36
C SER A 101 10.11 -8.34 -5.06
N ASP A 102 9.87 -9.43 -5.80
CA ASP A 102 10.65 -10.67 -5.70
C ASP A 102 10.74 -11.25 -4.27
N GLY A 103 9.66 -11.08 -3.49
CA GLY A 103 9.60 -11.52 -2.10
C GLY A 103 10.37 -10.63 -1.10
N ILE A 104 10.90 -9.49 -1.56
CA ILE A 104 11.61 -8.50 -0.73
C ILE A 104 10.70 -7.29 -0.52
N ALA A 105 10.47 -6.93 0.75
CA ALA A 105 9.82 -5.69 1.12
C ALA A 105 10.82 -4.54 1.14
N TYR A 106 10.58 -3.51 0.33
CA TYR A 106 11.32 -2.25 0.32
C TYR A 106 10.49 -1.21 1.06
N ILE A 107 11.11 -0.54 2.03
CA ILE A 107 10.43 0.42 2.90
C ILE A 107 11.26 1.69 2.95
N ASP A 108 10.62 2.79 2.61
CA ASP A 108 11.15 4.14 2.79
C ASP A 108 10.45 4.78 4.00
N LEU A 109 11.22 5.00 5.05
CA LEU A 109 10.79 5.61 6.29
C LEU A 109 11.41 7.01 6.41
N SER A 110 10.65 7.94 6.99
CA SER A 110 11.11 9.31 7.18
C SER A 110 12.26 9.42 8.19
N SER A 111 12.99 10.54 8.17
CA SER A 111 14.21 10.70 8.96
C SER A 111 13.97 10.70 10.47
N GLU A 112 12.75 10.99 10.91
CA GLU A 112 12.30 10.94 12.31
C GLU A 112 12.53 9.54 12.93
N LEU A 113 12.55 8.47 12.11
CA LEU A 113 12.95 7.14 12.60
C LEU A 113 14.32 7.15 13.27
N ARG A 114 15.26 7.94 12.74
CA ARG A 114 16.62 8.09 13.25
C ARG A 114 16.71 9.26 14.23
N ASP A 115 16.14 10.40 13.84
CA ASP A 115 16.35 11.67 14.53
C ASP A 115 15.65 11.68 15.91
N ASP A 116 14.52 10.98 16.05
CA ASP A 116 13.76 10.86 17.30
C ASP A 116 13.96 9.49 17.98
N HIS A 117 14.87 8.66 17.47
CA HIS A 117 15.16 7.36 18.06
C HIS A 117 15.86 7.50 19.41
N PRO A 118 15.46 6.75 20.46
CA PRO A 118 16.17 6.77 21.75
C PRO A 118 17.62 6.24 21.65
N GLY A 119 17.94 5.53 20.56
CA GLY A 119 19.26 4.96 20.29
C GLY A 119 19.54 3.71 21.11
N GLY A 120 20.84 3.37 21.20
CA GLY A 120 21.33 2.20 21.93
C GLY A 120 21.16 0.90 21.16
N SER A 121 22.15 0.00 21.29
CA SER A 121 22.23 -1.23 20.50
C SER A 121 20.98 -2.11 20.66
N THR A 122 20.44 -2.20 21.88
CA THR A 122 19.20 -2.96 22.15
C THR A 122 17.98 -2.30 21.49
N GLY A 123 17.83 -0.99 21.59
CA GLY A 123 16.69 -0.26 21.00
C GLY A 123 16.70 -0.35 19.47
N GLU A 124 17.86 -0.17 18.86
CA GLU A 124 18.03 -0.31 17.41
C GLU A 124 17.74 -1.74 16.95
N LEU A 125 18.22 -2.76 17.68
CA LEU A 125 17.94 -4.16 17.39
C LEU A 125 16.45 -4.49 17.47
N LEU A 126 15.77 -4.04 18.53
CA LEU A 126 14.34 -4.26 18.71
C LEU A 126 13.51 -3.56 17.64
N THR A 127 13.93 -2.38 17.18
CA THR A 127 13.29 -1.66 16.07
C THR A 127 13.31 -2.48 14.79
N VAL A 128 14.49 -2.99 14.41
CA VAL A 128 14.65 -3.80 13.20
C VAL A 128 13.85 -5.10 13.32
N TYR A 129 13.96 -5.81 14.44
CA TYR A 129 13.26 -7.08 14.63
C TYR A 129 11.74 -6.92 14.69
N SER A 130 11.25 -5.84 15.30
CA SER A 130 9.84 -5.48 15.34
C SER A 130 9.26 -5.28 13.94
N LEU A 131 9.97 -4.53 13.07
CA LEU A 131 9.58 -4.36 11.66
C LEU A 131 9.58 -5.70 10.91
N VAL A 132 10.65 -6.48 11.04
CA VAL A 132 10.79 -7.76 10.35
C VAL A 132 9.70 -8.74 10.77
N LEU A 133 9.48 -8.93 12.06
CA LEU A 133 8.44 -9.85 12.57
C LEU A 133 7.05 -9.40 12.16
N THR A 134 6.74 -8.10 12.28
CA THR A 134 5.43 -7.55 11.86
C THR A 134 5.18 -7.80 10.38
N LEU A 135 6.16 -7.50 9.52
CA LEU A 135 6.02 -7.68 8.08
C LEU A 135 5.97 -9.14 7.66
N THR A 136 6.85 -9.99 8.21
CA THR A 136 6.86 -11.41 7.87
C THR A 136 5.58 -12.10 8.32
N SER A 137 5.06 -11.80 9.52
CA SER A 137 3.79 -12.34 10.00
C SER A 137 2.57 -11.82 9.22
N THR A 138 2.66 -10.62 8.63
CA THR A 138 1.59 -10.04 7.80
C THR A 138 1.63 -10.53 6.35
N ILE A 139 2.83 -10.63 5.76
CA ILE A 139 3.03 -11.01 4.34
C ILE A 139 2.87 -12.51 4.14
N TYR A 140 3.30 -13.32 5.12
CA TYR A 140 3.09 -14.76 5.11
C TYR A 140 1.95 -15.10 6.04
N SER A 141 0.73 -15.20 5.50
CA SER A 141 -0.40 -15.73 6.27
C SER A 141 -0.15 -17.20 6.61
N VAL A 142 0.39 -17.47 7.80
CA VAL A 142 0.51 -18.85 8.32
C VAL A 142 -0.85 -19.24 8.89
N LYS A 143 -1.66 -19.93 8.07
CA LYS A 143 -2.86 -20.62 8.56
C LYS A 143 -2.45 -21.97 9.11
N VAL A 144 -2.57 -22.16 10.43
CA VAL A 144 -2.59 -23.48 11.04
C VAL A 144 -4.02 -24.01 10.92
N LEU A 145 -4.20 -25.14 10.24
CA LEU A 145 -5.48 -25.86 10.10
C LEU A 145 -5.66 -26.87 11.24
#